data_AF-A0A835H106-F1
#
_entry.id   AF-A0A835H106-F1
#
_cell.length_a   1.000
_cell.length_b   1.000
_cell.length_c   1.000
_cell.angle_alpha   90.00
_cell.angle_beta   90.00
_cell.angle_gamma   90.00
#
_symmetry.space_group_name_H-M   'P 1'
#
loop_
_entity.id
_entity.type
_entity.pdbx_description
1 polymer ?
#
loop_
_entity_poly.entity_id
_entity_poly.type
_entity_poly.pdbx_seq_one_letter_code
_entity_poly.pdbx_strand_id
1 'polypeptide(L)'
;MRFRKGDTVEVSIKEEGFHDSYYVATVLSSLEDDQYLVEFKTLLDDDDETKPCTDIVHGVNVRPLPPDITVSSFSLNEKVDVYDNDGWWVGMVGGLEGVDVLCVF
;
A
#
# COMPACT_ATOMS: atom_id res chain seq x y z
N MET A 1 3.11 17.42 1.50
CA MET A 1 3.00 17.12 2.95
C MET A 1 4.35 16.57 3.40
N ARG A 2 4.74 16.70 4.67
CA ARG A 2 5.99 16.11 5.18
C ARG A 2 5.67 15.12 6.27
N PHE A 3 6.05 13.87 6.06
CA PHE A 3 5.94 12.82 7.06
C PHE A 3 7.11 12.88 8.05
N ARG A 4 6.90 12.38 9.26
CA ARG A 4 7.87 12.38 10.35
C ARG A 4 8.22 10.96 10.73
N LYS A 5 9.35 10.81 11.41
CA LYS A 5 9.74 9.52 12.00
C LYS A 5 8.60 8.98 12.87
N GLY A 6 8.21 7.73 12.62
CA GLY A 6 7.12 7.02 13.30
C GLY A 6 5.76 7.12 12.60
N ASP A 7 5.59 7.99 11.60
CA ASP A 7 4.34 8.05 10.85
C ASP A 7 4.16 6.73 10.06
N THR A 8 2.95 6.18 10.10
CA THR A 8 2.56 5.07 9.23
C THR A 8 1.96 5.62 7.94
N VAL A 9 2.47 5.15 6.82
CA VAL A 9 2.16 5.65 5.47
C VAL A 9 1.92 4.48 4.51
N GLU A 10 1.33 4.78 3.37
CA GLU A 10 1.31 3.88 2.22
C GLU A 10 2.31 4.35 1.17
N VAL A 11 3.03 3.40 0.59
CA VAL A 11 4.10 3.65 -0.37
C VAL A 11 3.80 2.89 -1.65
N SER A 12 3.83 3.59 -2.79
CA SER A 12 3.75 2.96 -4.10
C SER A 12 5.16 2.63 -4.61
N ILE A 13 5.39 1.36 -4.94
CA ILE A 13 6.67 0.90 -5.51
C ILE A 13 6.58 1.06 -7.04
N LYS A 14 7.65 1.55 -7.69
CA LYS A 14 7.67 1.81 -9.15
C LYS A 14 8.43 0.75 -9.95
N GLU A 15 8.89 -0.28 -9.29
CA GLU A 15 9.57 -1.41 -9.91
C GLU A 15 8.59 -2.29 -10.70
N GLU A 16 9.10 -2.96 -11.74
CA GLU A 16 8.29 -3.87 -12.54
C GLU A 16 7.75 -5.03 -11.67
N GLY A 17 6.44 -5.26 -11.74
CA GLY A 17 5.74 -6.25 -10.90
C GLY A 17 4.95 -5.64 -9.74
N PHE A 18 5.19 -4.38 -9.37
CA PHE A 18 4.50 -3.67 -8.29
C PHE A 18 3.65 -2.49 -8.80
N HIS A 19 3.28 -2.50 -10.08
CA HIS A 19 2.51 -1.41 -10.66
C HIS A 19 1.13 -1.32 -10.02
N ASP A 20 0.69 -0.10 -9.69
CA ASP A 20 -0.60 0.19 -9.07
C ASP A 20 -0.86 -0.44 -7.68
N SER A 21 0.18 -0.91 -6.99
CA SER A 21 0.07 -1.38 -5.61
C SER A 21 0.59 -0.37 -4.58
N TYR A 22 0.02 -0.45 -3.38
CA TYR A 22 0.42 0.32 -2.21
C TYR A 22 0.73 -0.61 -1.04
N TYR A 23 1.87 -0.37 -0.40
CA TYR A 23 2.33 -1.14 0.76
C TYR A 23 2.42 -0.26 1.98
N VAL A 24 2.00 -0.80 3.13
CA VAL A 24 2.05 -0.08 4.40
C VAL A 24 3.48 -0.08 4.91
N ALA A 25 3.99 1.10 5.27
CA ALA A 25 5.34 1.29 5.79
C ALA A 25 5.37 2.28 6.97
N THR A 26 6.44 2.21 7.74
CA THR A 26 6.74 3.15 8.82
C THR A 26 7.90 4.04 8.41
N VAL A 27 7.75 5.36 8.55
CA VAL A 27 8.85 6.29 8.28
C VAL A 27 9.90 6.19 9.38
N LEU A 28 11.11 5.77 9.03
CA LEU A 28 12.25 5.69 9.95
C LEU A 28 13.01 7.02 10.04
N SER A 29 13.13 7.73 8.92
CA SER A 29 13.73 9.06 8.85
C SER A 29 13.27 9.84 7.61
N SER A 30 13.27 11.17 7.71
CA SER A 30 13.18 12.07 6.57
C SER A 30 14.60 12.44 6.10
N LEU A 31 14.84 12.37 4.80
CA LEU A 31 16.11 12.69 4.16
C LEU A 31 16.02 14.03 3.41
N GLU A 32 17.08 14.39 2.70
CA GLU A 32 17.08 15.54 1.79
C GLU A 32 16.22 15.25 0.55
N ASP A 33 15.93 16.27 -0.26
CA ASP A 33 15.21 16.13 -1.54
C ASP A 33 13.84 15.41 -1.48
N ASP A 34 13.12 15.59 -0.37
CA ASP A 34 11.80 14.98 -0.12
C ASP A 34 11.82 13.44 -0.20
N GLN A 35 12.89 12.82 0.28
CA GLN A 35 13.01 11.38 0.42
C GLN A 35 12.76 10.91 1.85
N TYR A 36 12.36 9.66 2.01
CA TYR A 36 12.10 9.02 3.29
C TYR A 36 12.75 7.64 3.31
N LEU A 37 13.44 7.32 4.40
CA LEU A 37 13.77 5.93 4.71
C LEU A 37 12.55 5.32 5.37
N VAL A 38 12.03 4.24 4.80
CA VAL A 38 10.83 3.55 5.28
C VAL A 38 11.14 2.08 5.57
N GLU A 39 10.38 1.50 6.49
CA GLU A 39 10.36 0.06 6.78
C GLU A 39 8.98 -0.48 6.43
N PHE A 40 8.91 -1.44 5.51
CA PHE A 40 7.65 -2.05 5.10
C PHE A 40 7.12 -3.01 6.17
N LYS A 41 5.81 -3.03 6.38
CA LYS A 41 5.20 -3.91 7.38
C LYS A 41 5.08 -5.36 6.92
N THR A 42 4.91 -5.57 5.62
CA THR A 42 4.57 -6.89 5.05
C THR A 42 5.62 -7.41 4.08
N LEU A 43 6.49 -6.54 3.55
CA LEU A 43 7.60 -6.95 2.68
C LEU A 43 8.82 -7.32 3.54
N LEU A 44 9.48 -8.40 3.14
CA LEU A 44 10.68 -8.93 3.79
C LEU A 44 11.92 -8.56 2.96
N ASP A 45 13.06 -8.53 3.62
CA ASP A 45 14.35 -8.28 2.98
C ASP A 45 14.76 -9.48 2.10
N ASP A 46 15.27 -9.18 0.90
CA ASP A 46 15.64 -10.21 -0.09
C ASP A 46 16.85 -11.07 0.34
N ASP A 47 17.77 -10.50 1.14
CA ASP A 47 18.95 -11.20 1.65
C ASP A 47 18.66 -11.92 2.99
N ASP A 48 17.68 -11.44 3.76
CA ASP A 48 17.27 -11.98 5.05
C ASP A 48 15.75 -11.90 5.27
N GLU A 49 15.05 -12.94 4.85
CA GLU A 49 13.58 -13.08 4.98
C GLU A 49 13.08 -13.04 6.45
N THR A 50 13.96 -13.00 7.45
CA THR A 50 13.55 -12.81 8.86
C THR A 50 13.39 -11.34 9.24
N LYS A 51 13.76 -10.42 8.35
CA LYS A 51 13.73 -8.97 8.59
C LYS A 51 12.76 -8.26 7.66
N PRO A 52 12.14 -7.16 8.12
CA PRO A 52 11.39 -6.28 7.24
C PRO A 52 12.28 -5.62 6.19
N CYS A 53 11.76 -5.46 4.99
CA CYS A 53 12.39 -4.68 3.94
C CYS A 53 12.45 -3.19 4.33
N THR A 54 13.60 -2.55 4.11
CA THR A 54 13.76 -1.09 4.26
C THR A 54 14.24 -0.47 2.97
N ASP A 55 13.66 0.67 2.59
CA ASP A 55 14.03 1.34 1.34
C ASP A 55 13.94 2.87 1.43
N ILE A 56 14.63 3.56 0.51
CA ILE A 56 14.58 5.02 0.34
C ILE A 56 13.59 5.36 -0.77
N VAL A 57 12.51 6.04 -0.40
CA VAL A 57 11.43 6.39 -1.32
C VAL A 57 11.23 7.90 -1.45
N HIS A 58 10.85 8.33 -2.65
CA HIS A 58 10.50 9.73 -2.89
C HIS A 58 9.10 10.06 -2.34
N GLY A 59 8.93 11.26 -1.79
CA GLY A 59 7.68 11.73 -1.19
C GLY A 59 6.49 11.74 -2.14
N VAL A 60 6.73 11.85 -3.45
CA VAL A 60 5.68 11.72 -4.49
C VAL A 60 5.04 10.32 -4.52
N ASN A 61 5.72 9.31 -4.00
CA ASN A 61 5.27 7.92 -3.91
C ASN A 61 4.73 7.57 -2.52
N VAL A 62 4.69 8.52 -1.59
CA VAL A 62 4.23 8.31 -0.21
C VAL A 62 2.93 9.06 0.03
N ARG A 63 1.92 8.37 0.58
CA ARG A 63 0.64 8.96 0.97
C ARG A 63 0.28 8.60 2.42
N PRO A 64 -0.57 9.41 3.09
CA PRO A 64 -1.12 9.02 4.39
C PRO A 64 -1.88 7.70 4.28
N LEU A 65 -2.00 6.97 5.39
CA LEU A 65 -2.96 5.87 5.47
C LEU A 65 -4.37 6.37 5.08
N PRO A 66 -5.14 5.56 4.33
CA PRO A 66 -6.53 5.87 4.10
C PRO A 66 -7.27 5.98 5.44
N PRO A 67 -8.27 6.88 5.55
CA PRO A 67 -9.08 6.94 6.75
C PRO A 67 -9.82 5.62 6.95
N ASP A 68 -10.08 5.24 8.20
CA ASP A 68 -10.93 4.08 8.51
C ASP A 68 -12.34 4.35 7.97
N ILE A 69 -12.70 3.64 6.89
CA ILE A 69 -14.02 3.69 6.27
C ILE A 69 -14.80 2.42 6.64
N THR A 70 -16.03 2.59 7.12
CA THR A 70 -16.96 1.48 7.25
C THR A 70 -17.70 1.31 5.93
N VAL A 71 -17.35 0.28 5.17
CA VAL A 71 -18.07 -0.07 3.94
C VAL A 71 -19.29 -0.91 4.31
N SER A 72 -20.47 -0.51 3.86
CA SER A 72 -21.72 -1.22 4.15
C SER A 72 -22.11 -2.23 3.07
N SER A 73 -21.76 -1.95 1.81
CA SER A 73 -22.04 -2.80 0.65
C SER A 73 -21.23 -2.33 -0.54
N PHE A 74 -21.03 -3.23 -1.52
CA PHE A 74 -20.41 -2.91 -2.81
C PHE A 74 -21.43 -3.03 -3.95
N SER A 75 -21.20 -2.30 -5.03
CA SER A 75 -21.99 -2.33 -6.26
C SER A 75 -21.22 -2.97 -7.41
N LEU A 76 -21.93 -3.60 -8.35
CA LEU A 76 -21.32 -4.13 -9.57
C LEU A 76 -20.66 -2.99 -10.37
N ASN A 77 -19.46 -3.23 -10.88
CA ASN A 77 -18.58 -2.26 -11.55
C ASN A 77 -18.06 -1.12 -10.65
N GLU A 78 -18.20 -1.23 -9.33
CA GLU A 78 -17.57 -0.30 -8.41
C GLU A 78 -16.05 -0.49 -8.43
N LYS A 79 -15.31 0.62 -8.51
CA LYS A 79 -13.85 0.61 -8.40
C LYS A 79 -13.47 0.56 -6.93
N VAL A 80 -12.66 -0.42 -6.56
CA VAL A 80 -12.32 -0.73 -5.16
C VAL A 80 -10.82 -0.97 -5.03
N ASP A 81 -10.31 -0.85 -3.81
CA ASP A 81 -8.98 -1.34 -3.46
C ASP A 81 -9.14 -2.75 -2.87
N VAL A 82 -8.38 -3.71 -3.40
CA VAL A 82 -8.40 -5.12 -2.98
C VAL A 82 -7.10 -5.43 -2.27
N TYR A 83 -7.19 -6.02 -1.08
CA TYR A 83 -6.01 -6.48 -0.37
C TYR A 83 -5.62 -7.88 -0.86
N ASP A 84 -4.53 -7.99 -1.59
CA ASP A 84 -3.98 -9.24 -2.10
C ASP A 84 -2.45 -9.14 -2.20
N ASN A 85 -1.72 -10.26 -2.12
CA ASN A 85 -0.25 -10.29 -2.13
C ASN A 85 0.39 -9.20 -1.24
N ASP A 86 -0.11 -9.09 -0.01
CA ASP A 86 0.42 -8.18 1.01
C ASP A 86 0.37 -6.68 0.69
N GLY A 87 -0.42 -6.28 -0.30
CA GLY A 87 -0.62 -4.90 -0.72
C GLY A 87 -2.06 -4.58 -1.13
N TRP A 88 -2.34 -3.30 -1.33
CA TRP A 88 -3.61 -2.81 -1.87
C TRP A 88 -3.50 -2.59 -3.36
N TRP A 89 -4.38 -3.25 -4.12
CA TRP A 89 -4.43 -3.23 -5.57
C TRP A 89 -5.73 -2.62 -6.06
N VAL A 90 -5.67 -1.82 -7.11
CA VAL A 90 -6.87 -1.27 -7.73
C VAL A 90 -7.60 -2.38 -8.49
N GLY A 91 -8.86 -2.63 -8.12
CA GLY A 91 -9.74 -3.60 -8.78
C GLY A 91 -11.11 -3.03 -9.11
N MET A 92 -11.92 -3.86 -9.78
CA MET A 92 -13.32 -3.57 -10.08
C MET A 92 -14.21 -4.75 -9.66
N VAL A 93 -15.37 -4.47 -9.06
CA VAL A 93 -16.33 -5.51 -8.68
C VAL A 93 -16.95 -6.13 -9.94
N GLY A 94 -16.61 -7.38 -10.22
CA GLY A 94 -17.12 -8.17 -11.34
C GLY A 94 -18.29 -9.08 -10.99
N GLY A 95 -18.52 -9.35 -9.70
CA GLY A 95 -19.63 -10.18 -9.23
C GLY A 95 -19.93 -10.01 -7.74
N LEU A 96 -21.18 -10.24 -7.38
CA LEU A 96 -21.65 -10.25 -5.99
C LEU A 96 -22.32 -11.61 -5.74
N GLU A 97 -21.73 -12.44 -4.90
CA GLU A 97 -22.25 -13.78 -4.56
C GLU A 97 -22.57 -13.84 -3.06
N GLY A 98 -23.80 -13.49 -2.70
CA GLY A 98 -24.22 -13.44 -1.29
C GLY A 98 -23.50 -12.30 -0.54
N VAL A 99 -22.57 -12.66 0.36
CA VAL A 99 -21.71 -11.70 1.08
C VAL A 99 -20.33 -11.54 0.43
N ASP A 100 -20.01 -12.40 -0.54
CA ASP A 100 -18.71 -12.40 -1.21
C ASP A 100 -18.72 -11.44 -2.41
N VAL A 101 -17.59 -10.76 -2.59
CA VAL A 101 -17.36 -9.77 -3.65
C VAL A 101 -16.23 -10.31 -4.53
N LEU A 102 -16.54 -10.56 -5.80
CA LEU A 102 -15.55 -10.97 -6.79
C LEU A 102 -14.98 -9.72 -7.46
N CYS A 103 -13.67 -9.55 -7.35
CA CYS A 103 -12.95 -8.45 -8.00
C CYS A 103 -12.18 -8.95 -9.23
N VAL A 104 -12.12 -8.10 -10.25
CA VAL A 104 -11.28 -8.27 -11.44
C VAL A 104 -10.19 -7.20 -11.46
N PHE A 105 -9.00 -7.59 -11.92
CA PHE A 105 -7.79 -6.77 -12.01
C PHE A 105 -7.39 -6.60 -13.48
#